data_AF-X1U935-F1
#
_entry.id   AF-X1U935-F1
#
_cell.length_a   1.000
_cell.length_b   1.000
_cell.length_c   1.000
_cell.angle_alpha   90.00
_cell.angle_beta   90.00
_cell.angle_gamma   90.00
#
_symmetry.space_group_name_H-M   'P 1'
#
loop_
_entity.id
_entity.type
_entity.pdbx_description
1 polymer ?
#
loop_
_entity_poly.entity_id
_entity_poly.type
_entity_poly.pdbx_seq_one_letter_code
_entity_poly.pdbx_strand_id
1 'polypeptide(L)' 'LLAKHVKKAEIIAYQELGTEAIRKLWVEDFPCIVANDIYGNDLYKRVKEF' A
#
# COMPACT_ATOMS: atom_id res chain seq x y z
N LEU A 1 2.61 14.42 1.42
CA LEU A 1 1.18 14.40 1.80
C LEU A 1 0.77 13.06 2.42
N LEU A 2 1.04 11.92 1.78
CA LEU A 2 0.72 10.58 2.32
C LEU A 2 1.34 10.26 3.68
N ALA A 3 2.57 10.72 3.95
CA ALA A 3 3.24 10.53 5.23
C ALA A 3 2.43 11.09 6.43
N LYS A 4 1.49 12.02 6.21
CA LYS A 4 0.60 12.55 7.27
C LYS A 4 -0.34 11.48 7.86
N HIS A 5 -0.61 10.42 7.11
CA HIS A 5 -1.46 9.30 7.51
C HIS A 5 -0.68 8.18 8.23
N VAL A 6 0.65 8.28 8.29
CA VAL A 6 1.51 7.28 8.97
C VAL A 6 1.74 7.71 10.42
N LYS A 7 1.26 6.92 11.37
CA LYS A 7 1.36 7.20 12.82
C LYS A 7 2.60 6.60 13.46
N LYS A 8 3.08 5.48 12.92
CA LYS A 8 4.34 4.82 13.33
C LYS A 8 4.92 4.05 12.16
N ALA A 9 6.25 3.97 12.11
CA ALA A 9 7.00 3.12 11.20
C ALA A 9 8.11 2.40 11.97
N GLU A 10 8.27 1.10 11.74
CA GLU A 10 9.28 0.26 12.39
C GLU A 10 9.89 -0.68 11.37
N ILE A 11 11.24 -0.78 11.33
CA ILE A 11 11.92 -1.79 10.52
C ILE A 11 11.80 -3.13 11.25
N ILE A 12 11.23 -4.13 10.59
CA ILE A 12 11.00 -5.47 11.18
C ILE A 12 11.90 -6.55 10.58
N ALA A 13 12.58 -6.29 9.46
CA ALA A 13 13.56 -7.20 8.85
C ALA A 13 14.47 -6.46 7.86
N TYR A 14 15.65 -7.02 7.61
CA TYR A 14 16.61 -6.60 6.57
C TYR A 14 17.07 -5.14 6.68
N GLN A 15 17.55 -4.73 7.86
CA GLN A 15 17.92 -3.34 8.15
C GLN A 15 19.05 -2.81 7.25
N GLU A 16 19.94 -3.68 6.80
CA GLU A 16 21.03 -3.40 5.87
C GLU A 16 20.55 -2.91 4.49
N LEU A 17 19.31 -3.24 4.10
CA LEU A 17 18.71 -2.78 2.84
C LEU A 17 18.22 -1.33 2.90
N GLY A 18 18.37 -0.66 4.04
CA GLY A 18 18.07 0.76 4.20
C GLY A 18 16.62 1.09 3.82
N THR A 19 16.43 1.83 2.72
CA THR A 19 15.10 2.24 2.24
C THR A 19 14.22 1.06 1.81
N GLU A 20 14.81 -0.07 1.44
CA GLU A 20 14.09 -1.27 0.97
C GLU A 20 13.74 -2.26 2.09
N ALA A 21 14.20 -2.01 3.32
CA ALA A 21 13.90 -2.85 4.49
C ALA A 21 12.39 -3.01 4.73
N ILE A 22 11.97 -4.18 5.23
CA ILE A 22 10.56 -4.44 5.53
C ILE A 22 10.13 -3.58 6.72
N ARG A 23 9.05 -2.82 6.55
CA ARG A 23 8.52 -1.91 7.57
C ARG A 23 7.11 -2.29 7.98
N LYS A 24 6.87 -2.33 9.29
CA LYS A 24 5.53 -2.31 9.85
C LYS A 24 5.09 -0.86 9.95
N LEU A 25 4.04 -0.50 9.22
CA LEU A 25 3.45 0.84 9.23
C LEU A 25 2.11 0.79 9.95
N TRP A 26 1.88 1.73 10.85
CA TRP A 26 0.59 1.99 11.44
C TRP A 26 0.02 3.22 10.77
N VAL A 27 -1.14 3.08 10.14
CA VAL A 27 -1.77 4.13 9.36
C VAL A 27 -3.19 4.40 9.82
N GLU A 28 -3.64 5.64 9.67
CA GLU A 28 -5.00 6.09 9.99
C GLU A 28 -5.49 6.98 8.84
N ASP A 29 -6.72 6.74 8.39
CA ASP A 29 -7.34 7.43 7.25
C ASP A 29 -6.47 7.45 5.98
N PHE A 30 -5.70 6.39 5.73
CA PHE A 30 -4.82 6.32 4.58
C PHE A 30 -5.64 6.14 3.29
N PRO A 31 -5.57 7.09 2.34
CA PRO A 31 -6.40 7.03 1.14
C PRO A 31 -5.95 5.88 0.22
N CYS A 32 -6.90 5.07 -0.25
CA CYS A 32 -6.65 4.00 -1.21
C CYS A 32 -7.85 3.79 -2.15
N ILE A 33 -7.62 3.09 -3.27
CA ILE A 33 -8.65 2.69 -4.24
C ILE A 33 -8.55 1.17 -4.42
N VAL A 34 -9.69 0.49 -4.44
CA VAL A 34 -9.74 -0.95 -4.74
C VAL A 34 -9.55 -1.15 -6.25
N ALA A 35 -8.33 -1.53 -6.64
CA ALA A 35 -8.01 -1.85 -8.03
C ALA A 35 -8.36 -3.30 -8.39
N ASN A 36 -8.13 -4.23 -7.47
CA ASN A 36 -8.45 -5.65 -7.64
C ASN A 36 -9.22 -6.12 -6.41
N ASP A 37 -10.32 -6.83 -6.62
CA ASP A 37 -11.10 -7.43 -5.53
C ASP A 37 -10.99 -8.95 -5.49
N ILE A 38 -11.59 -9.55 -4.46
CA ILE A 38 -11.55 -11.00 -4.21
C ILE A 38 -12.47 -11.80 -5.15
N TYR A 39 -13.26 -11.14 -5.99
CA TYR A 39 -14.18 -11.77 -6.94
C TYR A 39 -13.57 -11.86 -8.35
N GLY A 40 -12.30 -11.49 -8.50
CA GLY A 40 -11.60 -11.48 -9.78
C GLY A 40 -11.85 -10.23 -10.63
N ASN A 41 -12.50 -9.19 -10.08
CA ASN A 41 -12.61 -7.92 -10.78
C ASN A 41 -11.26 -7.20 -10.76
N ASP A 42 -10.94 -6.58 -11.91
CA ASP A 42 -9.74 -5.78 -12.13
C ASP A 42 -10.15 -4.45 -12.77
N LEU A 43 -9.85 -3.35 -12.09
CA LEU A 43 -10.17 -1.99 -12.52
C LEU A 43 -9.54 -1.65 -13.88
N TYR A 44 -8.33 -2.13 -14.16
CA TYR A 44 -7.61 -1.82 -15.39
C TYR A 44 -8.05 -2.66 -16.58
N LYS A 45 -8.60 -3.85 -16.34
CA LYS A 45 -9.21 -4.67 -17.40
C LYS A 45 -10.57 -4.13 -17.83
N ARG A 46 -11.39 -3.68 -16.88
CA ARG A 46 -12.71 -3.08 -17.16
C ARG A 46 -12.64 -1.84 -18.07
N VAL A 47 -11.57 -1.05 -17.98
CA VAL A 47 -11.36 0.14 -18.84
C VAL A 47 -11.11 -0.23 -20.31
N LYS A 48 -10.62 -1.43 -20.62
CA LYS A 48 -10.32 -1.87 -21.99
C LYS A 48 -11.53 -2.44 -22.74
N GLU A 49 -12.65 -2.66 -22.06
CA GLU A 49 -13.86 -3.26 -22.64
C GLU A 49 -14.93 -2.23 -23.04
N PHE A 50 -14.64 -0.94 -22.88
CA PHE A 50 -15.40 0.19 -23.45
C PHE A 50 -14.69 0.74 -24.68
#